data_AF-A0A914H3G0-F1
#
_entry.id   AF-A0A914H3G0-F1
#
_cell.length_a   1.000
_cell.length_b   1.000
_cell.length_c   1.000
_cell.angle_alpha   90.00
_cell.angle_beta   90.00
_cell.angle_gamma   90.00
#
_symmetry.space_group_name_H-M   'P 1'
#
loop_
_entity.id
_entity.type
_entity.pdbx_description
1 polymer ?
#
loop_
_entity_poly.entity_id
_entity_poly.type
_entity_poly.pdbx_seq_one_letter_code
_entity_poly.pdbx_strand_id
1 'polypeptide(L)'
;MDQVKIRWTFVRVLLLFLTVRCNWHEPGMTRSLTGSYATKGSNETTATVLTLMKVGLLEGYAVRRIKMFNDRVFLSRYRRSYWFGTRYYALDNNYFLDTREACAYRMRGDERSELEYEEQPEEPVLDIVFQCQKYAQYCCGLDCCNRY
;
A
#
# COMPACT_ATOMS: atom_id res chain seq x y z
N MET A 1 -34.83 18.73 -41.65
CA MET A 1 -33.43 18.26 -41.75
C MET A 1 -32.95 17.88 -40.33
N ASP A 2 -33.69 17.01 -39.61
CA ASP A 2 -33.60 17.03 -38.13
C ASP A 2 -33.54 15.65 -37.44
N GLN A 3 -33.29 14.56 -38.17
CA GLN A 3 -33.23 13.22 -37.57
C GLN A 3 -31.81 12.61 -37.53
N VAL A 4 -30.82 13.23 -38.18
CA VAL A 4 -29.45 12.67 -38.26
C VAL A 4 -28.54 13.17 -37.14
N LYS A 5 -28.79 14.37 -36.59
CA LYS A 5 -27.94 14.97 -35.55
C LYS A 5 -28.05 14.27 -34.18
N ILE A 6 -29.23 13.75 -33.83
CA ILE A 6 -29.50 13.15 -32.50
C ILE A 6 -28.76 11.81 -32.32
N ARG A 7 -28.52 11.10 -33.42
CA ARG A 7 -27.89 9.76 -33.41
C ARG A 7 -26.37 9.81 -33.15
N TRP A 8 -25.71 10.91 -33.46
CA TRP A 8 -24.26 11.07 -33.25
C TRP A 8 -23.90 11.64 -31.87
N THR A 9 -24.81 12.37 -31.23
CA THR A 9 -24.59 12.92 -29.87
C THR A 9 -24.65 11.82 -28.81
N PHE A 10 -25.56 10.86 -28.94
CA PHE A 10 -25.67 9.73 -28.00
C PHE A 10 -24.46 8.79 -28.04
N VAL A 11 -23.89 8.56 -29.23
CA VAL A 11 -22.71 7.68 -29.38
C VAL A 11 -21.47 8.29 -28.71
N ARG A 12 -21.32 9.63 -28.73
CA ARG A 12 -20.20 10.31 -28.06
C ARG A 12 -20.31 10.31 -26.53
N VAL A 13 -21.51 10.36 -25.98
CA VAL A 13 -21.71 10.30 -24.51
C VAL A 13 -21.49 8.87 -24.00
N LEU A 14 -21.89 7.85 -24.76
CA LEU A 14 -21.69 6.44 -24.38
C LEU A 14 -20.20 6.02 -24.41
N LEU A 15 -19.39 6.64 -25.27
CA LEU A 15 -17.94 6.39 -25.35
C LEU A 15 -17.11 7.09 -24.27
N LEU A 16 -17.65 8.08 -23.57
CA LEU A 16 -16.96 8.80 -22.48
C LEU A 16 -16.97 8.05 -21.13
N PHE A 17 -17.83 7.03 -20.97
CA PHE A 17 -17.92 6.26 -19.72
C PHE A 17 -17.00 5.03 -19.66
N LEU A 18 -16.34 4.64 -20.75
CA LEU A 18 -15.60 3.37 -20.85
C LEU A 18 -14.09 3.44 -20.60
N THR A 19 -13.55 4.60 -20.21
CA THR A 19 -12.12 4.69 -19.84
C THR A 19 -11.90 5.18 -18.42
N VAL A 20 -12.74 4.75 -17.48
CA VAL A 20 -12.22 4.56 -16.12
C VAL A 20 -11.39 3.28 -16.19
N ARG A 21 -10.08 3.42 -16.45
CA ARG A 21 -9.12 2.39 -16.08
C ARG A 21 -9.22 2.25 -14.56
N CYS A 22 -10.17 1.44 -14.08
CA CYS A 22 -10.10 0.90 -12.74
C CYS A 22 -8.77 0.14 -12.71
N ASN A 23 -7.78 0.74 -12.05
CA ASN A 23 -6.56 0.05 -11.70
C ASN A 23 -6.99 -0.95 -10.62
N TRP A 24 -7.53 -2.09 -11.04
CA TRP A 24 -7.95 -3.19 -10.19
C TRP A 24 -6.69 -3.81 -9.59
N HIS A 25 -6.13 -3.14 -8.59
CA HIS A 25 -5.07 -3.71 -7.82
C HIS A 25 -5.69 -4.72 -6.85
N GLU A 26 -5.43 -6.01 -7.05
CA GLU A 26 -5.97 -7.03 -6.17
C GLU A 26 -5.52 -6.79 -4.71
N PRO A 27 -6.44 -6.82 -3.74
CA PRO A 27 -6.09 -6.72 -2.32
C PRO A 27 -5.21 -7.89 -1.89
N GLY A 28 -4.19 -7.62 -1.08
CA GLY A 28 -3.22 -8.62 -0.59
C GLY A 28 -2.05 -8.89 -1.54
N MET A 29 -1.90 -8.13 -2.64
CA MET A 29 -0.71 -8.21 -3.49
C MET A 29 0.37 -7.23 -3.04
N THR A 30 1.63 -7.69 -3.08
CA THR A 30 2.80 -6.82 -2.93
C THR A 30 3.32 -6.41 -4.30
N ARG A 31 3.76 -5.16 -4.43
CA ARG A 31 4.49 -4.66 -5.60
C ARG A 31 5.74 -3.92 -5.18
N SER A 32 6.79 -3.99 -5.99
CA SER A 32 7.89 -3.03 -5.84
C SER A 32 7.49 -1.68 -6.42
N LEU A 33 7.96 -0.60 -5.79
CA LEU A 33 7.75 0.76 -6.30
C LEU A 33 8.52 1.02 -7.59
N THR A 34 9.48 0.16 -7.94
CA THR A 34 10.19 0.18 -9.24
C THR A 34 9.41 -0.52 -10.36
N GLY A 35 8.28 -1.17 -10.05
CA GLY A 35 7.34 -1.71 -11.03
C GLY A 35 7.34 -3.24 -11.18
N SER A 36 8.15 -3.98 -10.42
CA SER A 36 8.12 -5.44 -10.43
C SER A 36 7.01 -5.99 -9.51
N TYR A 37 6.36 -7.08 -9.92
CA TYR A 37 5.38 -7.78 -9.08
C TYR A 37 6.10 -8.72 -8.12
N ALA A 38 5.67 -8.70 -6.86
CA ALA A 38 6.15 -9.62 -5.85
C ALA A 38 5.26 -10.86 -5.76
N THR A 39 5.84 -11.96 -5.26
CA THR A 39 5.06 -13.17 -4.96
C THR A 39 4.19 -12.95 -3.72
N LYS A 40 3.12 -13.74 -3.59
CA LYS A 40 2.30 -13.74 -2.37
C LYS A 40 3.13 -14.26 -1.19
N GLY A 41 3.23 -13.47 -0.13
CA GLY A 41 3.88 -13.84 1.13
C GLY A 41 3.14 -14.93 1.87
N SER A 42 3.74 -15.44 2.95
CA SER A 42 3.02 -16.31 3.87
C SER A 42 1.94 -15.52 4.60
N ASN A 43 0.76 -16.13 4.75
CA ASN A 43 -0.36 -15.51 5.45
C ASN A 43 -0.02 -15.26 6.92
N GLU A 44 0.68 -16.20 7.57
CA GLU A 44 1.05 -16.12 8.99
C GLU A 44 2.01 -14.95 9.28
N THR A 45 3.06 -14.79 8.47
CA THR A 45 4.01 -13.69 8.65
C THR A 45 3.32 -12.35 8.39
N THR A 46 2.49 -12.27 7.35
CA THR A 46 1.74 -11.07 7.00
C THR A 46 0.80 -10.65 8.13
N ALA A 47 0.00 -11.58 8.66
CA ALA A 47 -0.87 -11.33 9.80
C ALA A 47 -0.07 -10.88 11.04
N THR A 48 1.04 -11.57 11.34
CA THR A 48 1.89 -11.23 12.49
C THR A 48 2.47 -9.83 12.39
N VAL A 49 2.99 -9.44 11.22
CA VAL A 49 3.54 -8.09 10.99
C VAL A 49 2.43 -7.05 11.12
N LEU A 50 1.27 -7.28 10.51
CA LEU A 50 0.11 -6.37 10.60
C LEU A 50 -0.31 -6.15 12.05
N THR A 51 -0.47 -7.22 12.83
CA THR A 51 -0.80 -7.13 14.25
C THR A 51 0.24 -6.31 15.00
N LEU A 52 1.54 -6.61 14.85
CA LEU A 52 2.60 -5.89 15.55
C LEU A 52 2.65 -4.40 15.18
N MET A 53 2.39 -4.05 13.93
CA MET A 53 2.32 -2.65 13.51
C MET A 53 1.10 -1.94 14.12
N LYS A 54 -0.04 -2.62 14.22
CA LYS A 54 -1.29 -2.05 14.75
C LYS A 54 -1.29 -1.89 16.26
N VAL A 55 -0.65 -2.79 17.02
CA VAL A 55 -0.62 -2.76 18.49
C VAL A 55 -0.23 -1.37 19.03
N GLY A 56 0.79 -0.74 18.43
CA GLY A 56 1.25 0.59 18.84
C GLY A 56 0.28 1.75 18.56
N LEU A 57 -0.68 1.56 17.65
CA LEU A 57 -1.66 2.57 17.23
C LEU A 57 -3.04 2.35 17.86
N LEU A 58 -3.52 1.10 17.86
CA LEU A 58 -4.89 0.75 18.23
C LEU A 58 -5.02 0.25 19.67
N GLU A 59 -4.04 -0.51 20.16
CA GLU A 59 -4.08 -1.16 21.48
C GLU A 59 -3.38 -0.35 22.58
N GLY A 60 -2.84 0.83 22.23
CA GLY A 60 -2.24 1.75 23.19
C GLY A 60 -3.29 2.41 24.10
N TYR A 61 -2.84 2.97 25.24
CA TYR A 61 -3.70 3.70 26.20
C TYR A 61 -4.51 4.84 25.56
N ALA A 62 -4.04 5.38 24.44
CA ALA A 62 -4.80 6.29 23.59
C ALA A 62 -4.71 5.80 22.15
N VAL A 63 -5.86 5.58 21.50
CA VAL A 63 -5.92 5.26 20.07
C VAL A 63 -5.32 6.41 19.28
N ARG A 64 -4.35 6.10 18.41
CA ARG A 64 -3.63 7.09 17.61
C ARG A 64 -3.96 6.92 16.14
N ARG A 65 -4.24 8.04 15.49
CA ARG A 65 -4.28 8.13 14.03
C ARG A 65 -2.87 8.17 13.44
N ILE A 66 -2.76 7.82 12.17
CA ILE A 66 -1.49 7.82 11.44
C ILE A 66 -1.15 9.24 11.00
N LYS A 67 0.08 9.67 11.29
CA LYS A 67 0.66 10.99 11.00
C LYS A 67 2.11 10.83 10.54
N MET A 68 2.67 11.88 9.95
CA MET A 68 3.99 11.92 9.32
C MET A 68 5.20 11.44 10.18
N PHE A 69 5.04 11.29 11.50
CA PHE A 69 6.13 10.89 12.41
C PHE A 69 5.80 9.64 13.26
N ASN A 70 4.61 9.05 13.13
CA ASN A 70 4.23 7.82 13.83
C ASN A 70 3.82 6.69 12.87
N ASP A 71 3.91 6.94 11.57
CA ASP A 71 3.59 6.02 10.49
C ASP A 71 4.63 4.89 10.37
N ARG A 72 5.84 5.10 10.89
CA ARG A 72 6.93 4.13 10.85
C ARG A 72 7.03 3.27 12.11
N VAL A 73 7.12 1.95 11.91
CA VAL A 73 7.39 0.96 12.95
C VAL A 73 8.62 0.13 12.57
N PHE A 74 9.62 0.07 13.46
CA PHE A 74 10.76 -0.84 13.29
C PHE A 74 10.48 -2.15 14.00
N LEU A 75 10.48 -3.27 13.26
CA LEU A 75 10.31 -4.60 13.82
C LEU A 75 11.67 -5.30 13.87
N SER A 76 12.22 -5.45 15.08
CA SER A 76 13.54 -6.04 15.31
C SER A 76 13.69 -7.47 14.78
N ARG A 77 12.62 -8.27 14.89
CA ARG A 77 12.56 -9.65 14.36
C ARG A 77 12.89 -9.70 12.87
N TYR A 78 12.42 -8.73 12.10
CA TYR A 78 12.61 -8.65 10.65
C TYR A 78 13.74 -7.69 10.25
N ARG A 79 14.36 -7.01 11.23
CA ARG A 79 15.46 -6.04 11.05
C ARG A 79 15.15 -4.95 10.02
N ARG A 80 13.89 -4.52 9.95
CA ARG A 80 13.43 -3.52 8.98
C ARG A 80 12.32 -2.65 9.52
N SER A 81 12.18 -1.49 8.89
CA SER A 81 11.11 -0.54 9.12
C SER A 81 9.96 -0.81 8.16
N TYR A 82 8.76 -0.54 8.66
CA TYR A 82 7.51 -0.58 7.92
C TYR A 82 6.80 0.76 8.09
N TRP A 83 6.14 1.22 7.04
CA TRP A 83 5.41 2.48 7.02
C TRP A 83 3.95 2.24 6.68
N PHE A 84 3.07 2.95 7.38
CA PHE A 84 1.65 3.01 7.04
C PHE A 84 1.42 3.98 5.90
N GLY A 85 1.15 3.45 4.72
CA GLY A 85 0.86 4.22 3.52
C GLY A 85 2.09 4.72 2.78
N THR A 86 1.87 5.12 1.53
CA THR A 86 2.88 5.72 0.67
C THR A 86 3.05 7.22 0.90
N ARG A 87 2.03 7.88 1.49
CA ARG A 87 1.95 9.33 1.69
C ARG A 87 3.12 9.87 2.50
N TYR A 88 3.35 9.28 3.68
CA TYR A 88 4.40 9.72 4.59
C TYR A 88 5.75 9.03 4.33
N TYR A 89 5.73 7.85 3.70
CA TYR A 89 6.95 7.18 3.25
C TYR A 89 7.81 8.08 2.34
N ALA A 90 7.19 8.81 1.41
CA ALA A 90 7.91 9.72 0.51
C ALA A 90 8.53 10.95 1.21
N LEU A 91 8.12 11.23 2.45
CA LEU A 91 8.62 12.35 3.26
C LEU A 91 9.75 11.92 4.22
N ASP A 92 9.91 10.62 4.45
CA ASP A 92 10.94 10.05 5.34
C ASP A 92 12.29 9.89 4.61
N ASN A 93 12.93 11.01 4.27
CA ASN A 93 14.20 11.05 3.53
C ASN A 93 15.37 10.36 4.26
N ASN A 94 15.34 10.30 5.60
CA ASN A 94 16.45 9.77 6.39
C ASN A 94 16.56 8.24 6.34
N TYR A 95 15.52 7.56 5.87
CA TYR A 95 15.41 6.10 5.89
C TYR A 95 15.24 5.51 4.49
N PHE A 96 15.38 6.35 3.46
CA PHE A 96 15.57 5.88 2.10
C PHE A 96 16.99 5.35 1.94
N LEU A 97 17.11 4.07 1.59
CA LEU A 97 18.40 3.41 1.38
C LEU A 97 18.49 2.99 -0.09
N ASP A 98 19.37 3.62 -0.87
CA ASP A 98 19.58 3.34 -2.31
C ASP A 98 19.96 1.87 -2.60
N THR A 99 20.54 1.21 -1.60
CA THR A 99 20.91 -0.21 -1.63
C THR A 99 19.71 -1.14 -1.44
N ARG A 100 18.51 -0.59 -1.23
CA ARG A 100 17.27 -1.33 -1.00
C ARG A 100 16.20 -0.98 -2.02
N GLU A 101 15.31 -1.92 -2.25
CA GLU A 101 14.13 -1.76 -3.09
C GLU A 101 12.89 -1.62 -2.21
N ALA A 102 12.12 -0.56 -2.44
CA ALA A 102 10.88 -0.30 -1.72
C ALA A 102 9.73 -1.12 -2.31
N CYS A 103 8.92 -1.68 -1.43
CA CYS A 103 7.77 -2.51 -1.74
C CYS A 103 6.54 -2.04 -0.98
N ALA A 104 5.39 -2.12 -1.64
CA ALA A 104 4.08 -1.77 -1.11
C ALA A 104 3.23 -3.05 -1.05
N TYR A 105 2.83 -3.46 0.15
CA TYR A 105 1.83 -4.49 0.37
C TYR A 105 0.45 -3.86 0.43
N ARG A 106 -0.44 -4.25 -0.49
CA ARG A 106 -1.84 -3.80 -0.51
C ARG A 106 -2.63 -4.51 0.58
N MET A 107 -3.08 -3.78 1.60
CA MET A 107 -3.93 -4.36 2.64
C MET A 107 -5.31 -4.75 2.11
N ARG A 108 -5.91 -5.75 2.75
CA ARG A 108 -7.31 -6.12 2.53
C ARG A 108 -8.25 -5.12 3.24
N GLY A 109 -9.54 -5.18 2.92
CA GLY A 109 -10.54 -4.23 3.45
C GLY A 109 -10.73 -4.35 4.97
N ASP A 110 -10.75 -5.58 5.46
CA ASP A 110 -10.76 -5.96 6.88
C ASP A 110 -9.45 -5.59 7.59
N GLU A 111 -8.30 -5.77 6.91
CA GLU A 111 -7.01 -5.41 7.48
C GLU A 111 -6.85 -3.90 7.71
N ARG A 112 -7.61 -3.05 7.02
CA ARG A 112 -7.46 -1.58 7.10
C ARG A 112 -8.65 -0.82 7.68
N SER A 113 -9.71 -1.51 8.11
CA SER A 113 -10.96 -0.87 8.54
C SER A 113 -10.82 0.08 9.73
N GLU A 114 -9.79 -0.12 10.55
CA GLU A 114 -9.53 0.66 11.77
C GLU A 114 -8.40 1.70 11.59
N LEU A 115 -7.83 1.82 10.38
CA LEU A 115 -6.69 2.68 10.11
C LEU A 115 -7.14 3.98 9.43
N GLU A 116 -6.87 5.11 10.10
CA GLU A 116 -7.18 6.45 9.62
C GLU A 116 -5.94 7.34 9.64
N TYR A 117 -5.80 8.19 8.63
CA TYR A 117 -4.87 9.32 8.70
C TYR A 117 -5.43 10.43 9.58
N GLU A 118 -4.55 11.11 10.32
CA GLU A 118 -4.93 12.22 11.21
C GLU A 118 -5.46 13.43 10.43
N GLU A 119 -4.79 13.78 9.33
CA GLU A 119 -5.12 14.95 8.50
C GLU A 119 -6.36 14.73 7.62
N GLN A 120 -6.55 13.51 7.11
CA GLN A 120 -7.60 13.17 6.15
C GLN A 120 -8.22 11.81 6.49
N PRO A 121 -9.19 11.79 7.42
CA PRO A 121 -9.87 10.55 7.82
C PRO A 121 -10.64 9.88 6.68
N GLU A 122 -11.02 10.64 5.65
CA GLU A 122 -11.74 10.15 4.47
C GLU A 122 -10.83 9.37 3.51
N GLU A 123 -9.51 9.60 3.56
CA GLU A 123 -8.56 8.88 2.72
C GLU A 123 -8.15 7.57 3.42
N PRO A 124 -8.42 6.41 2.82
CA PRO A 124 -8.04 5.16 3.43
C PRO A 124 -6.52 4.96 3.40
N VAL A 125 -5.98 4.35 4.47
CA VAL A 125 -4.62 3.80 4.44
C VAL A 125 -4.69 2.47 3.70
N LEU A 126 -4.09 2.42 2.53
CA LEU A 126 -4.27 1.29 1.63
C LEU A 126 -3.11 0.29 1.64
N ASP A 127 -1.89 0.81 1.74
CA ASP A 127 -0.68 0.05 1.54
C ASP A 127 0.21 0.13 2.78
N ILE A 128 1.01 -0.90 3.00
CA ILE A 128 2.14 -0.85 3.91
C ILE A 128 3.41 -0.85 3.08
N VAL A 129 4.27 0.13 3.31
CA VAL A 129 5.53 0.24 2.60
C VAL A 129 6.65 -0.34 3.46
N PHE A 130 7.59 -1.04 2.84
CA PHE A 130 8.79 -1.58 3.47
C PHE A 130 9.91 -1.72 2.44
N GLN A 131 11.14 -1.96 2.89
CA GLN A 131 12.30 -2.07 2.01
C GLN A 131 12.98 -3.44 2.13
N CYS A 132 13.28 -4.08 0.98
CA CYS A 132 14.09 -5.29 0.88
C CYS A 132 15.47 -4.99 0.30
N GLN A 133 16.48 -5.81 0.59
CA GLN A 133 17.82 -5.57 0.06
C GLN A 133 17.91 -5.83 -1.44
N LYS A 134 18.44 -4.86 -2.20
CA LYS A 134 18.55 -4.95 -3.65
C LYS A 134 19.48 -6.11 -4.01
N TYR A 135 19.07 -6.93 -4.98
CA TYR A 135 19.79 -8.09 -5.52
C TYR A 135 20.00 -9.28 -4.57
N ALA A 136 19.79 -9.15 -3.26
CA ALA A 136 19.89 -10.26 -2.31
C ALA A 136 18.52 -10.88 -1.96
N GLN A 137 17.48 -10.04 -1.94
CA GLN A 137 16.15 -10.43 -1.52
C GLN A 137 15.10 -9.95 -2.52
N TYR A 138 13.96 -10.62 -2.54
CA TYR A 138 12.78 -10.22 -3.28
C TYR A 138 11.58 -10.07 -2.34
N CYS A 139 10.61 -9.25 -2.72
CA CYS A 139 9.44 -8.97 -1.88
C CYS A 139 8.42 -10.12 -1.95
N CYS A 140 7.86 -10.48 -0.80
CA CYS A 140 6.94 -11.61 -0.61
C CYS A 140 5.94 -11.30 0.52
N GLY A 141 4.78 -10.71 0.18
CA GLY A 141 3.85 -10.19 1.20
C GLY A 141 4.49 -9.04 1.99
N LEU A 142 4.41 -9.08 3.33
CA LEU A 142 5.13 -8.19 4.25
C LEU A 142 6.50 -8.74 4.69
N ASP A 143 7.03 -9.69 3.93
CA ASP A 143 8.34 -10.28 4.14
C ASP A 143 9.23 -10.22 2.89
N CYS A 144 10.52 -10.43 3.08
CA CYS A 144 11.51 -10.54 2.02
C CYS A 144 11.97 -11.99 1.97
N CYS A 145 12.02 -12.59 0.78
CA CYS A 145 12.52 -13.94 0.57
C CYS A 145 13.87 -13.90 -0.17
N ASN A 146 14.73 -14.88 0.10
CA ASN A 146 16.05 -14.96 -0.56
C ASN A 146 15.89 -15.40 -2.01
N ARG A 147 16.57 -14.68 -2.92
CA ARG A 147 16.65 -15.03 -4.34
C ARG A 147 17.69 -16.15 -4.49
N TYR A 148 17.25 -17.41 -4.47
CA TYR A 148 18.11 -18.57 -4.70
C TYR A 148 18.65 -18.60 -6.13
#